data_AF-A0A7C7VI48-F1
#
_entry.id   AF-A0A7C7VI48-F1
#
_cell.length_a   1.000
_cell.length_b   1.000
_cell.length_c   1.000
_cell.angle_alpha   90.00
_cell.angle_beta   90.00
_cell.angle_gamma   90.00
#
_symmetry.space_group_name_H-M   'P 1'
#
loop_
_entity.id
_entity.type
_entity.pdbx_description
1 polymer ?
#
loop_
_entity_poly.entity_id
_entity_poly.type
_entity_poly.pdbx_seq_one_letter_code
_entity_poly.pdbx_strand_id
1 'polypeptide(L)'
;MKDRTGTVMLRLLPDMNYADGQILHVFQPGSNYAGMEVKRIMTAKHFLVERVREMRQDAGDIRVTTSFPVTETIEAFQKTYQTVNTLLVQLRLPPITFDGAKIIVEYTENGIPFREELATVITDFRGAASQ
;
A
#
# COMPACT_ATOMS: atom_id res chain seq x y z
N MET A 1 17.67 -5.19 -4.00
CA MET A 1 17.74 -5.64 -5.40
C MET A 1 19.11 -6.24 -5.68
N LYS A 2 19.25 -7.21 -6.57
CA LYS A 2 20.52 -7.59 -7.21
C LYS A 2 20.14 -7.96 -8.64
N ASP A 3 20.64 -7.22 -9.62
CA ASP A 3 20.60 -7.68 -11.01
C ASP A 3 21.71 -8.74 -11.24
N ARG A 4 21.87 -9.19 -12.48
CA ARG A 4 22.89 -10.18 -12.89
C ARG A 4 24.34 -9.72 -12.64
N THR A 5 24.53 -8.42 -12.36
CA THR A 5 25.77 -7.77 -11.94
C THR A 5 25.85 -7.51 -10.42
N GLY A 6 24.81 -7.83 -9.65
CA GLY A 6 24.77 -7.70 -8.19
C GLY A 6 24.27 -6.34 -7.68
N THR A 7 23.64 -5.51 -8.50
CA THR A 7 23.31 -4.12 -8.15
C THR A 7 22.06 -4.03 -7.26
N VAL A 8 22.19 -3.38 -6.09
CA VAL A 8 21.07 -3.05 -5.20
C VAL A 8 20.48 -1.70 -5.56
N MET A 9 19.35 -1.70 -6.25
CA MET A 9 18.45 -0.56 -6.31
C MET A 9 17.45 -0.59 -5.16
N LEU A 10 17.34 0.54 -4.47
CA LEU A 10 16.22 0.90 -3.62
C LEU A 10 15.37 1.89 -4.41
N ARG A 11 14.07 1.62 -4.52
CA ARG A 11 13.11 2.56 -5.10
C ARG A 11 12.07 2.87 -4.04
N LEU A 12 12.03 4.13 -3.62
CA LEU A 12 10.90 4.65 -2.86
C LEU A 12 9.80 4.98 -3.86
N LEU A 13 8.64 4.36 -3.70
CA LEU A 13 7.44 4.74 -4.43
C LEU A 13 6.78 5.91 -3.69
N PRO A 14 6.16 6.87 -4.42
CA PRO A 14 5.48 7.99 -3.78
C PRO A 14 4.38 7.50 -2.82
N ASP A 15 4.17 8.24 -1.74
CA ASP A 15 3.03 8.04 -0.84
C ASP A 15 1.73 8.18 -1.63
N MET A 16 0.80 7.26 -1.39
CA MET A 16 -0.44 7.16 -2.13
C MET A 16 -1.64 7.30 -1.21
N ASN A 17 -2.43 8.34 -1.46
CA ASN A 17 -3.68 8.56 -0.74
C ASN A 17 -4.81 7.79 -1.44
N TYR A 18 -5.35 6.80 -0.74
CA TYR A 18 -6.61 6.15 -1.11
C TYR A 18 -7.77 6.99 -0.59
N ALA A 19 -8.50 7.64 -1.47
CA ALA A 19 -9.83 8.14 -1.15
C ALA A 19 -10.82 7.01 -1.45
N ASP A 20 -11.39 6.37 -0.43
CA ASP A 20 -12.64 5.65 -0.65
C ASP A 20 -13.70 6.72 -1.00
N GLY A 21 -14.45 6.50 -2.08
CA GLY A 21 -15.44 7.44 -2.61
C GLY A 21 -16.58 7.77 -1.64
N GLN A 22 -16.63 7.12 -0.49
CA GLN A 22 -17.50 7.49 0.64
C GLN A 22 -17.05 8.74 1.39
N ILE A 23 -15.74 9.05 1.44
CA ILE A 23 -15.19 10.18 2.22
C ILE A 23 -15.44 11.51 1.52
N LEU A 24 -15.32 11.49 0.19
CA LEU A 24 -15.50 12.62 -0.69
C LEU A 24 -16.24 12.05 -1.89
N HIS A 25 -17.57 12.16 -1.94
CA HIS A 25 -18.41 11.72 -3.08
C HIS A 25 -17.92 12.18 -4.48
N VAL A 26 -16.90 13.02 -4.50
CA VAL A 26 -16.12 13.55 -5.62
C VAL A 26 -15.19 12.51 -6.29
N PHE A 27 -14.76 11.46 -5.60
CA PHE A 27 -13.78 10.49 -6.12
C PHE A 27 -14.36 9.07 -6.19
N GLN A 28 -14.98 8.73 -7.32
CA GLN A 28 -15.58 7.41 -7.54
C GLN A 28 -14.51 6.37 -7.92
N PRO A 29 -14.67 5.07 -7.57
CA PRO A 29 -13.78 4.02 -8.07
C PRO A 29 -13.65 4.05 -9.60
N GLY A 30 -12.42 3.88 -10.10
CA GLY A 30 -12.08 4.04 -11.52
C GLY A 30 -11.79 5.47 -11.97
N SER A 31 -12.08 6.49 -11.15
CA SER A 31 -11.58 7.86 -11.39
C SER A 31 -10.10 7.99 -11.04
N ASN A 32 -9.47 9.11 -11.39
CA ASN A 32 -8.07 9.39 -11.05
C ASN A 32 -7.97 10.51 -10.02
N TYR A 33 -7.19 10.29 -8.96
CA TYR A 33 -6.82 11.29 -7.97
C TYR A 33 -5.30 11.31 -7.80
N ALA A 34 -4.70 12.50 -7.92
CA ALA A 34 -3.24 12.68 -7.85
C ALA A 34 -2.43 11.74 -8.78
N GLY A 35 -2.97 11.43 -9.96
CA GLY A 35 -2.31 10.56 -10.96
C GLY A 35 -2.48 9.06 -10.73
N MET A 36 -3.34 8.64 -9.79
CA MET A 36 -3.59 7.24 -9.47
C MET A 36 -5.08 6.91 -9.54
N GLU A 37 -5.40 5.69 -9.96
CA GLU A 37 -6.77 5.19 -9.98
C GLU A 37 -7.31 5.06 -8.55
N VAL A 38 -8.51 5.60 -8.33
CA VAL A 38 -9.28 5.41 -7.12
C VAL A 38 -9.79 3.98 -7.10
N LYS A 39 -9.36 3.19 -6.11
CA LYS A 39 -9.75 1.79 -5.94
C LYS A 39 -10.49 1.59 -4.63
N ARG A 40 -11.32 0.55 -4.56
CA ARG A 40 -11.86 0.07 -3.29
C ARG A 40 -10.69 -0.31 -2.38
N ILE A 41 -10.86 -0.10 -1.07
CA ILE A 41 -9.83 -0.50 -0.12
C ILE A 41 -9.54 -2.00 -0.26
N MET A 42 -8.27 -2.35 -0.07
CA MET A 42 -7.79 -3.72 -0.10
C MET A 42 -6.76 -3.90 1.01
N THR A 43 -6.43 -5.16 1.32
CA THR A 43 -5.34 -5.43 2.25
C THR A 43 -4.01 -4.94 1.68
N ALA A 44 -3.09 -4.55 2.55
CA ALA A 44 -1.75 -4.09 2.17
C ALA A 44 -1.03 -5.11 1.27
N LYS A 45 -1.16 -6.41 1.57
CA LYS A 45 -0.61 -7.47 0.73
C LYS A 45 -1.22 -7.48 -0.66
N HIS A 46 -2.54 -7.41 -0.77
CA HIS A 46 -3.21 -7.41 -2.07
C HIS A 46 -2.82 -6.20 -2.91
N PHE A 47 -2.74 -5.02 -2.28
CA PHE A 47 -2.25 -3.81 -2.92
C PHE A 47 -0.84 -3.99 -3.51
N LEU A 48 0.10 -4.55 -2.74
CA LEU A 48 1.46 -4.77 -3.21
C LEU A 48 1.51 -5.73 -4.41
N VAL A 49 0.70 -6.79 -4.42
CA VAL A 49 0.64 -7.74 -5.56
C VAL A 49 0.13 -7.07 -6.82
N GLU A 50 -0.99 -6.33 -6.71
CA GLU A 50 -1.55 -5.58 -7.84
C GLU A 50 -0.55 -4.54 -8.35
N ARG A 51 0.13 -3.83 -7.45
CA ARG A 51 1.14 -2.84 -7.84
C ARG A 51 2.32 -3.46 -8.57
N VAL A 52 2.80 -4.63 -8.15
CA VAL A 52 3.87 -5.30 -8.90
C VAL A 52 3.41 -5.63 -10.32
N ARG A 53 2.19 -6.15 -10.49
CA ARG A 53 1.64 -6.45 -11.83
C ARG A 53 1.52 -5.19 -12.70
N GLU A 54 1.07 -4.08 -12.12
CA GLU A 54 0.97 -2.79 -12.82
C GLU A 54 2.33 -2.25 -13.26
N MET A 55 3.36 -2.36 -12.41
CA MET A 55 4.71 -1.84 -12.70
C MET A 55 5.52 -2.76 -13.62
N ARG A 56 5.23 -4.05 -13.62
CA ARG A 56 6.00 -5.12 -14.28
C ARG A 56 5.14 -5.81 -15.34
N GLN A 57 4.62 -5.02 -16.28
CA GLN A 57 3.69 -5.50 -17.31
C GLN A 57 4.28 -6.59 -18.20
N ASP A 58 5.59 -6.57 -18.42
CA ASP A 58 6.34 -7.53 -19.25
C ASP A 58 6.94 -8.69 -18.43
N ALA A 59 6.66 -8.76 -17.13
CA ALA A 59 7.20 -9.81 -16.28
C ALA A 59 6.41 -11.12 -16.41
N GLY A 60 7.13 -12.21 -16.69
CA GLY A 60 6.64 -13.57 -16.59
C GLY A 60 6.84 -14.15 -15.18
N ASP A 61 5.99 -15.11 -14.81
CA ASP A 61 6.14 -15.93 -13.60
C ASP A 61 6.21 -15.13 -12.28
N ILE A 62 5.45 -14.04 -12.14
CA ILE A 62 5.38 -13.27 -10.90
C ILE A 62 4.88 -14.15 -9.74
N ARG A 63 5.72 -14.34 -8.72
CA ARG A 63 5.43 -15.14 -7.53
C ARG A 63 5.78 -14.38 -6.26
N VAL A 64 4.83 -14.28 -5.35
CA VAL A 64 5.09 -13.83 -3.97
C VAL A 64 5.72 -14.99 -3.21
N THR A 65 7.01 -14.88 -2.88
CA THR A 65 7.74 -15.94 -2.17
C THR A 65 7.68 -15.77 -0.67
N THR A 66 7.46 -14.54 -0.18
CA THR A 66 7.33 -14.29 1.26
C THR A 66 6.44 -13.09 1.54
N SER A 67 5.76 -13.11 2.69
CA SER A 67 4.96 -12.01 3.20
C SER A 67 5.22 -11.86 4.70
N PHE A 68 5.46 -10.64 5.14
CA PHE A 68 5.71 -10.29 6.54
C PHE A 68 4.75 -9.19 6.98
N PRO A 69 4.22 -9.23 8.22
CA PRO A 69 3.63 -8.04 8.82
C PRO A 69 4.72 -6.98 9.04
N VAL A 70 4.35 -5.70 9.00
CA VAL A 70 5.24 -4.57 9.31
C VAL A 70 4.81 -3.90 10.61
N THR A 71 4.75 -4.69 11.69
CA THR A 71 4.18 -4.28 12.98
C THR A 71 4.83 -3.01 13.53
N GLU A 72 6.15 -2.90 13.52
CA GLU A 72 6.86 -1.70 14.00
C GLU A 72 6.49 -0.45 13.20
N THR A 73 6.30 -0.58 11.89
CA THR A 73 5.84 0.52 11.03
C THR A 73 4.39 0.89 11.35
N ILE A 74 3.52 -0.10 11.55
CA ILE A 74 2.13 0.14 11.96
C ILE A 74 2.08 0.88 13.31
N GLU A 75 2.87 0.46 14.29
CA GLU A 75 2.97 1.11 15.62
C GLU A 75 3.47 2.55 15.50
N ALA A 76 4.45 2.81 14.65
CA ALA A 76 4.94 4.17 14.38
C ALA A 76 3.85 5.07 13.78
N PHE A 77 3.05 4.54 12.85
CA PHE A 77 1.90 5.26 12.30
C PHE A 77 0.83 5.50 13.38
N GLN A 78 0.48 4.48 14.17
CA GLN A 78 -0.47 4.63 15.28
C GLN A 78 -0.05 5.72 16.26
N LYS A 79 1.25 5.77 16.61
CA LYS A 79 1.81 6.82 17.48
C LYS A 79 1.72 8.20 16.82
N THR A 80 2.03 8.30 15.53
CA THR A 80 1.96 9.55 14.76
C THR A 80 0.53 10.11 14.73
N TYR A 81 -0.48 9.24 14.60
CA TYR A 81 -1.89 9.63 14.56
C TYR A 81 -2.59 9.63 15.92
N GLN A 82 -1.87 9.43 17.03
CA GLN A 82 -2.46 9.28 18.36
C GLN A 82 -3.33 10.48 18.76
N THR A 83 -2.86 11.71 18.52
CA THR A 83 -3.61 12.94 18.81
C THR A 83 -4.90 13.01 17.99
N VAL A 84 -4.83 12.69 16.70
CA VAL A 84 -6.00 12.69 15.80
C VAL A 84 -7.01 11.64 16.24
N ASN A 85 -6.56 10.42 16.53
CA ASN A 85 -7.42 9.33 17.01
C ASN A 85 -8.08 9.67 18.36
N THR A 86 -7.36 10.35 19.25
CA THR A 86 -7.93 10.80 20.53
C THR A 86 -9.08 11.78 20.29
N LEU A 87 -8.90 12.73 19.37
CA LEU A 87 -9.95 13.69 19.00
C LEU A 87 -11.16 12.99 18.35
N LEU A 88 -10.94 12.06 17.42
CA LEU A 88 -12.03 11.31 16.78
C LEU A 88 -12.88 10.56 17.81
N VAL A 89 -12.23 9.89 18.77
CA VAL A 89 -12.93 9.18 19.85
C VAL A 89 -13.73 10.14 20.72
N GLN A 90 -13.19 11.33 21.05
CA GLN A 90 -13.93 12.36 21.78
C GLN A 90 -15.19 12.84 21.04
N LEU A 91 -15.11 12.89 19.71
CA LEU A 91 -16.23 13.22 18.82
C LEU A 91 -17.17 12.03 18.55
N ARG A 92 -16.96 10.88 19.22
CA ARG A 92 -17.69 9.62 18.99
C ARG A 92 -17.59 9.09 17.56
N LEU A 93 -16.51 9.43 16.87
CA LEU A 93 -16.16 8.90 15.57
C LEU A 93 -15.18 7.73 15.73
N PRO A 94 -15.27 6.71 14.87
CA PRO A 94 -14.26 5.64 14.83
C PRO A 94 -12.85 6.20 14.58
N PRO A 95 -11.82 5.63 15.22
CA PRO A 95 -10.43 6.02 14.99
C PRO A 95 -9.95 5.55 13.60
N ILE A 96 -8.87 6.16 13.13
CA ILE A 96 -8.12 5.73 11.95
C ILE A 96 -7.50 4.37 12.23
N THR A 97 -7.63 3.46 11.27
CA THR A 97 -7.04 2.12 11.35
C THR A 97 -5.92 1.95 10.32
N PHE A 98 -5.04 0.99 10.57
CA PHE A 98 -3.84 0.77 9.77
C PHE A 98 -3.69 -0.71 9.44
N ASP A 99 -3.39 -1.01 8.19
CA ASP A 99 -2.97 -2.34 7.73
C ASP A 99 -1.60 -2.21 7.05
N GLY A 100 -0.71 -3.18 7.23
CA GLY A 100 0.65 -3.07 6.72
C GLY A 100 1.21 -4.42 6.34
N ALA A 101 1.90 -4.46 5.20
CA ALA A 101 2.57 -5.66 4.73
C ALA A 101 3.90 -5.34 4.07
N LYS A 102 4.77 -6.34 4.10
CA LYS A 102 5.97 -6.42 3.27
C LYS A 102 5.95 -7.74 2.51
N ILE A 103 6.25 -7.70 1.22
CA ILE A 103 6.33 -8.89 0.38
C ILE A 103 7.69 -9.00 -0.29
N ILE A 104 8.11 -10.24 -0.55
CA ILE A 104 9.17 -10.55 -1.48
C ILE A 104 8.51 -11.18 -2.71
N VAL A 105 8.83 -10.61 -3.88
CA VAL A 105 8.36 -11.11 -5.17
C VAL A 105 9.54 -11.52 -6.02
N GLU A 106 9.40 -12.68 -6.67
CA GLU A 106 10.33 -13.16 -7.69
C GLU A 106 9.59 -13.23 -9.03
N TYR A 107 10.25 -12.82 -10.10
CA TYR A 107 9.69 -12.85 -11.46
C TYR A 107 10.81 -12.88 -12.50
N THR A 108 10.45 -13.03 -13.77
CA THR A 108 11.39 -12.94 -14.89
C THR A 108 10.98 -11.84 -15.85
N GLU A 109 11.91 -11.00 -16.29
CA GLU A 109 11.71 -10.05 -17.39
C GLU A 109 12.76 -10.33 -18.46
N ASN A 110 12.32 -10.60 -19.70
CA ASN A 110 13.21 -10.95 -20.82
C ASN A 110 14.17 -12.11 -20.49
N GLY A 111 13.69 -13.11 -19.73
CA GLY A 111 14.49 -14.27 -19.30
C GLY A 111 15.50 -13.97 -18.18
N ILE A 112 15.50 -12.77 -17.62
CA ILE A 112 16.35 -12.38 -16.49
C ILE A 112 15.55 -12.51 -15.20
N PRO A 113 16.03 -13.27 -14.19
CA PRO A 113 15.35 -13.39 -12.92
C PRO A 113 15.55 -12.15 -12.04
N PHE A 114 14.48 -11.70 -11.41
CA PHE A 114 14.45 -10.59 -10.46
C PHE A 114 13.87 -11.03 -9.12
N ARG A 115 14.35 -10.38 -8.05
CA ARG A 115 13.81 -10.49 -6.71
C ARG A 115 13.66 -9.09 -6.11
N GLU A 116 12.43 -8.73 -5.79
CA GLU A 116 12.05 -7.42 -5.26
C GLU A 116 11.44 -7.56 -3.86
N GLU A 117 11.74 -6.58 -3.00
CA GLU A 117 11.07 -6.42 -1.71
C GLU A 117 10.26 -5.14 -1.77
N LEU A 118 8.98 -5.22 -1.39
CA LEU A 118 8.07 -4.08 -1.34
C LEU A 118 7.38 -4.05 0.02
N ALA A 119 7.20 -2.85 0.57
CA ALA A 119 6.46 -2.65 1.81
C ALA A 119 5.47 -1.49 1.66
N THR A 120 4.36 -1.56 2.38
CA THR A 120 3.35 -0.51 2.41
C THR A 120 2.59 -0.52 3.73
N VAL A 121 2.01 0.63 4.06
CA VAL A 121 1.00 0.78 5.11
C VAL A 121 -0.21 1.47 4.49
N ILE A 122 -1.37 0.86 4.61
CA ILE A 122 -2.67 1.42 4.28
C ILE A 122 -3.19 2.14 5.52
N THR A 123 -3.52 3.41 5.37
CA THR A 123 -4.21 4.20 6.40
C THR A 123 -5.68 4.32 6.01
N ASP A 124 -6.59 3.84 6.87
CA ASP A 124 -8.02 3.80 6.62
C ASP A 124 -8.77 4.81 7.49
N PHE A 125 -9.29 5.85 6.83
CA PHE A 125 -10.07 6.94 7.43
C PHE A 125 -11.59 6.74 7.34
N ARG A 126 -12.08 5.65 6.73
CA ARG A 126 -13.52 5.51 6.40
C ARG A 126 -14.41 5.49 7.63
N GLY A 127 -13.94 4.88 8.71
CA GLY A 127 -14.63 4.91 10.00
C GLY A 127 -14.84 6.35 10.49
N ALA A 128 -13.81 7.19 10.41
CA ALA A 128 -13.88 8.58 10.83
C ALA A 128 -14.73 9.48 9.89
N ALA A 129 -14.89 9.07 8.63
CA ALA A 129 -15.50 9.87 7.58
C ALA A 129 -16.96 9.52 7.26
N SER A 130 -17.53 8.49 7.88
CA SER A 130 -18.93 8.09 7.69
C SER A 130 -19.83 8.87 8.66
N GLN A 131 -20.46 9.94 8.19
CA GLN A 131 -21.66 10.55 8.77
C GLN A 131 -22.82 10.45 7.80
#